data_AF-C8NB27-F1
#
_entry.id   AF-C8NB27-F1
#
_cell.length_a   1.000
_cell.length_b   1.000
_cell.length_c   1.000
_cell.angle_alpha   90.00
_cell.angle_beta   90.00
_cell.angle_gamma   90.00
#
_symmetry.space_group_name_H-M   'P 1'
#
loop_
_entity.id
_entity.type
_entity.pdbx_description
1 polymer ?
#
loop_
_entity_poly.entity_id
_entity_poly.type
_entity_poly.pdbx_seq_one_letter_code
_entity_poly.pdbx_strand_id
1 'polypeptide(L)'
;MEEIGGKLVYVNEGSPDIRRSYRDGRARDDKGNYTYDPDRPLTDYYRPNLTKETKEKILAKYELQPDGSYKGQKGEIINGPFDIGHKDGYEHRRLALAAHEIKLSQKEFNEFVNAHPDYFRVENRSRNRSHVDEKPGSDDIQNIRDEMNQFKRERGIK
;
A
#
# COMPACT_ATOMS: atom_id res chain seq x y z
N MET A 1 -23.05 9.74 8.18
CA MET A 1 -23.35 8.64 7.24
C MET A 1 -22.99 9.14 5.85
N GLU A 2 -22.16 8.43 5.13
CA GLU A 2 -21.79 8.76 3.75
C GLU A 2 -22.18 7.64 2.80
N GLU A 3 -22.52 8.00 1.57
CA GLU A 3 -22.85 7.04 0.52
C GLU A 3 -21.62 6.83 -0.35
N ILE A 4 -21.05 5.62 -0.28
CA ILE A 4 -19.92 5.22 -1.12
C ILE A 4 -20.38 4.04 -1.98
N GLY A 5 -20.40 4.25 -3.31
CA GLY A 5 -20.77 3.20 -4.27
C GLY A 5 -22.21 2.68 -4.15
N GLY A 6 -23.16 3.52 -3.71
CA GLY A 6 -24.57 3.15 -3.60
C GLY A 6 -24.96 2.44 -2.29
N LYS A 7 -24.08 2.45 -1.28
CA LYS A 7 -24.39 1.95 0.07
C LYS A 7 -24.13 3.02 1.12
N LEU A 8 -25.09 3.18 2.03
CA LEU A 8 -25.00 4.05 3.20
C LEU A 8 -24.05 3.45 4.25
N VAL A 9 -22.98 4.17 4.59
CA VAL A 9 -21.97 3.75 5.56
C VAL A 9 -21.96 4.71 6.75
N TYR A 10 -21.92 4.16 7.97
CA TYR A 10 -21.69 4.90 9.20
C TYR A 10 -20.19 5.13 9.38
N VAL A 11 -19.71 6.30 8.97
CA VAL A 11 -18.42 6.83 9.44
C VAL A 11 -18.63 7.23 10.89
N ASN A 12 -18.06 6.47 11.83
CA ASN A 12 -18.05 6.83 13.24
C ASN A 12 -16.66 7.38 13.57
N GLU A 13 -16.55 8.70 13.59
CA GLU A 13 -15.39 9.40 14.13
C GLU A 13 -15.25 9.01 15.61
N GLY A 14 -14.27 8.15 15.93
CA GLY A 14 -13.71 8.14 17.28
C GLY A 14 -13.55 6.82 18.04
N SER A 15 -13.82 5.62 17.50
CA SER A 15 -13.46 4.37 18.22
C SER A 15 -13.45 3.14 17.29
N PRO A 16 -12.30 2.49 17.03
CA PRO A 16 -12.23 1.29 16.21
C PRO A 16 -12.27 0.04 17.09
N ASP A 17 -13.31 -0.16 17.90
CA ASP A 17 -13.45 -1.44 18.61
C ASP A 17 -14.11 -2.47 17.69
N ILE A 18 -13.38 -2.82 16.62
CA ILE A 18 -13.82 -3.76 15.59
C ILE A 18 -13.62 -5.18 16.16
N ARG A 19 -14.70 -5.87 16.52
CA ARG A 19 -14.63 -7.27 16.97
C ARG A 19 -14.09 -8.17 15.84
N ARG A 20 -12.83 -8.57 15.95
CA ARG A 20 -12.16 -9.48 14.99
C ARG A 20 -12.57 -10.93 15.24
N SER A 21 -13.09 -11.60 14.21
CA SER A 21 -13.30 -13.05 14.23
C SER A 21 -11.96 -13.76 13.95
N TYR A 22 -11.51 -14.62 14.87
CA TYR A 22 -10.25 -15.36 14.78
C TYR A 22 -10.17 -16.35 13.59
N ARG A 23 -11.25 -16.56 12.82
CA ARG A 23 -11.32 -17.55 11.73
C ARG A 23 -11.01 -16.99 10.34
N ASP A 24 -11.37 -15.75 10.07
CA ASP A 24 -11.28 -15.11 8.75
C ASP A 24 -10.57 -13.74 8.79
N GLY A 25 -10.39 -13.15 9.99
CA GLY A 25 -9.71 -11.87 10.18
C GLY A 25 -10.38 -10.71 9.45
N ARG A 26 -11.72 -10.76 9.29
CA ARG A 26 -12.53 -9.73 8.64
C ARG A 26 -13.31 -8.93 9.68
N ALA A 27 -13.38 -7.62 9.51
CA ALA A 27 -14.21 -6.75 10.33
C ALA A 27 -15.70 -7.14 10.25
N ARG A 28 -16.37 -7.16 11.41
CA ARG A 28 -17.81 -7.35 11.50
C ARG A 28 -18.45 -6.26 12.36
N ASP A 29 -19.68 -5.87 12.01
CA ASP A 29 -20.49 -4.99 12.83
C ASP A 29 -21.01 -5.71 14.10
N ASP A 30 -21.66 -4.98 15.00
CA ASP A 30 -22.25 -5.54 16.22
C ASP A 30 -23.34 -6.59 15.98
N LYS A 31 -23.81 -6.71 14.73
CA LYS A 31 -24.81 -7.69 14.28
C LYS A 31 -24.16 -8.90 13.58
N GLY A 32 -22.83 -8.93 13.48
CA GLY A 32 -22.06 -10.01 12.87
C GLY A 32 -22.00 -9.97 11.33
N ASN A 33 -22.49 -8.91 10.69
CA ASN A 33 -22.37 -8.70 9.24
C ASN A 33 -20.96 -8.20 8.89
N TYR A 34 -20.50 -8.50 7.68
CA TYR A 34 -19.25 -7.92 7.17
C TYR A 34 -19.37 -6.40 7.10
N THR A 35 -18.40 -5.71 7.69
CA THR A 35 -18.29 -4.25 7.66
C THR A 35 -16.94 -3.82 7.07
N TYR A 36 -16.80 -2.52 6.80
CA TYR A 36 -15.55 -1.93 6.33
C TYR A 36 -14.45 -2.12 7.37
N ASP A 37 -13.34 -2.73 6.95
CA ASP A 37 -12.11 -2.82 7.73
C ASP A 37 -11.11 -1.80 7.17
N PRO A 38 -10.82 -0.70 7.88
CA PRO A 38 -9.82 0.26 7.42
C PRO A 38 -8.41 -0.36 7.35
N ASP A 39 -8.16 -1.47 8.07
CA ASP A 39 -6.90 -2.20 7.98
C ASP A 39 -6.85 -3.21 6.82
N ARG A 40 -8.03 -3.59 6.29
CA ARG A 40 -8.20 -4.51 5.15
C ARG A 40 -9.29 -4.01 4.21
N PRO A 41 -9.03 -2.95 3.42
CA PRO A 41 -10.01 -2.45 2.46
C PRO A 41 -10.39 -3.57 1.48
N LEU A 42 -11.69 -3.75 1.25
CA LEU A 42 -12.21 -4.71 0.28
C LEU A 42 -11.92 -4.19 -1.13
N THR A 43 -10.76 -4.53 -1.67
CA THR A 43 -10.37 -4.18 -3.04
C THR A 43 -9.99 -5.43 -3.82
N ASP A 44 -10.33 -5.46 -5.11
CA ASP A 44 -9.97 -6.57 -6.01
C ASP A 44 -8.52 -6.47 -6.54
N TYR A 45 -7.73 -5.48 -6.11
CA TYR A 45 -6.35 -5.30 -6.60
C TYR A 45 -5.36 -6.22 -5.91
N TYR A 46 -4.73 -7.09 -6.69
CA TYR A 46 -3.58 -7.85 -6.21
C TYR A 46 -2.31 -6.97 -6.19
N ARG A 47 -1.36 -7.35 -5.33
CA ARG A 47 -0.06 -6.67 -5.23
C ARG A 47 0.71 -6.77 -6.55
N PRO A 48 1.04 -5.64 -7.20
CA PRO A 48 1.77 -5.68 -8.45
C PRO A 48 3.17 -6.26 -8.26
N ASN A 49 3.61 -7.07 -9.22
CA ASN A 49 5.02 -7.45 -9.31
C ASN A 49 5.83 -6.27 -9.82
N LEU A 50 6.92 -5.94 -9.13
CA LEU A 50 7.87 -4.94 -9.60
C LEU A 50 8.66 -5.48 -10.80
N THR A 51 8.72 -4.71 -11.88
CA THR A 51 9.54 -5.02 -13.05
C THR A 51 11.02 -4.96 -12.69
N LYS A 52 11.87 -5.56 -13.53
CA LYS A 52 13.33 -5.50 -13.37
C LYS A 52 13.83 -4.05 -13.32
N GLU A 53 13.33 -3.21 -14.24
CA GLU A 53 13.69 -1.79 -14.31
C GLU A 53 13.31 -1.03 -13.03
N THR A 54 12.10 -1.24 -12.50
CA THR A 54 11.67 -0.60 -11.25
C THR A 54 12.56 -1.03 -10.08
N LYS A 55 12.89 -2.32 -9.98
CA LYS A 55 13.80 -2.83 -8.95
C LYS A 55 15.19 -2.20 -9.06
N GLU A 56 15.73 -2.07 -10.27
CA GLU A 56 17.03 -1.43 -10.51
C GLU A 56 17.01 0.05 -10.10
N LYS A 57 15.95 0.79 -10.45
CA LYS A 57 15.76 2.19 -10.02
C LYS A 57 15.67 2.34 -8.49
N ILE A 58 15.07 1.37 -7.81
CA ILE A 58 15.01 1.36 -6.34
C ILE A 58 16.40 1.09 -5.77
N LEU A 59 17.07 0.05 -6.23
CA LEU A 59 18.40 -0.35 -5.74
C LEU A 59 19.47 0.71 -6.01
N ALA A 60 19.37 1.44 -7.12
CA ALA A 60 20.30 2.53 -7.47
C ALA A 60 20.32 3.68 -6.44
N LYS A 61 19.33 3.75 -5.55
CA LYS A 61 19.29 4.73 -4.43
C LYS A 61 20.14 4.31 -3.24
N TYR A 62 20.69 3.09 -3.26
CA TYR A 62 21.45 2.48 -2.19
C TYR A 62 22.85 2.10 -2.69
N GLU A 63 23.83 2.18 -1.79
CA GLU A 63 25.20 1.79 -2.08
C GLU A 63 25.43 0.36 -1.58
N LEU A 64 25.71 -0.57 -2.51
CA LEU A 64 26.07 -1.95 -2.14
C LEU A 64 27.46 -1.97 -1.52
N GLN A 65 27.55 -2.44 -0.28
CA GLN A 65 28.79 -2.55 0.47
C GLN A 65 29.53 -3.87 0.16
N PRO A 66 30.85 -3.96 0.41
CA PRO A 66 31.63 -5.17 0.16
C PRO A 66 31.15 -6.41 0.91
N ASP A 67 30.49 -6.24 2.05
CA ASP A 67 29.92 -7.32 2.87
C ASP A 67 28.53 -7.78 2.38
N GLY A 68 28.03 -7.20 1.28
CA GLY A 68 26.72 -7.49 0.71
C GLY A 68 25.55 -6.77 1.39
N SER A 69 25.81 -5.87 2.34
CA SER A 69 24.80 -4.97 2.90
C SER A 69 24.51 -3.78 1.97
N TYR A 70 23.35 -3.15 2.12
CA TYR A 70 23.04 -1.90 1.41
C TYR A 70 23.09 -0.72 2.37
N LYS A 71 23.79 0.33 1.98
CA LYS A 71 23.78 1.62 2.68
C LYS A 71 22.79 2.57 2.02
N GLY A 72 21.82 3.05 2.78
CA GLY A 72 20.87 4.04 2.31
C GLY A 72 21.41 5.47 2.38
N GLN A 73 20.65 6.41 1.82
CA GLN A 73 21.09 7.80 1.67
C GLN A 73 21.28 8.54 3.01
N LYS A 74 20.64 8.09 4.09
CA LYS A 74 20.79 8.67 5.43
C LYS A 74 21.88 7.97 6.25
N GLY A 75 22.63 7.07 5.62
CA GLY A 75 23.71 6.29 6.26
C GLY A 75 23.23 5.04 7.00
N GLU A 76 21.95 4.68 6.88
CA GLU A 76 21.42 3.44 7.43
C GLU A 76 22.02 2.22 6.72
N ILE A 77 22.43 1.21 7.49
CA ILE A 77 22.95 -0.06 6.94
C ILE A 77 21.85 -1.12 7.01
N ILE A 78 21.54 -1.71 5.85
CA ILE A 78 20.53 -2.74 5.69
C ILE A 78 21.25 -4.07 5.45
N ASN A 79 21.30 -4.88 6.50
CA ASN A 79 21.92 -6.19 6.47
C ASN A 79 21.05 -7.18 5.67
N GLY A 80 21.72 -8.06 4.93
CA GLY A 80 21.08 -9.17 4.23
C GLY A 80 20.46 -10.21 5.20
N PRO A 81 19.52 -11.04 4.72
CA PRO A 81 18.84 -10.96 3.42
C PRO A 81 17.87 -9.77 3.36
N PHE A 82 17.78 -9.12 2.20
CA PHE A 82 16.91 -7.97 1.96
C PHE A 82 15.75 -8.33 1.01
N ASP A 83 14.67 -7.56 1.11
CA ASP A 83 13.56 -7.53 0.17
C ASP A 83 13.26 -6.06 -0.18
N ILE A 84 12.44 -5.82 -1.21
CA ILE A 84 11.92 -4.48 -1.54
C ILE A 84 10.51 -4.35 -0.95
N GLY A 85 10.38 -3.48 0.05
CA GLY A 85 9.14 -3.18 0.76
C GLY A 85 8.52 -1.84 0.34
N HIS A 86 7.28 -1.60 0.75
CA HIS A 86 6.66 -0.29 0.59
C HIS A 86 7.20 0.67 1.66
N LYS A 87 7.32 1.95 1.31
CA LYS A 87 7.56 3.00 2.31
C LYS A 87 6.28 3.23 3.12
N ASP A 88 6.47 3.74 4.34
CA ASP A 88 5.37 4.26 5.15
C ASP A 88 4.56 5.30 4.36
N GLY A 89 3.24 5.21 4.44
CA GLY A 89 2.31 6.02 3.63
C GLY A 89 1.93 5.40 2.28
N TYR A 90 2.69 4.44 1.76
CA TYR A 90 2.49 3.84 0.42
C TYR A 90 2.29 2.32 0.48
N GLU A 91 1.75 1.82 1.59
CA GLU A 91 1.42 0.41 1.75
C GLU A 91 0.43 -0.05 0.67
N HIS A 92 0.54 -1.31 0.24
CA HIS A 92 -0.31 -1.87 -0.82
C HIS A 92 -1.80 -1.58 -0.61
N ARG A 93 -2.29 -1.69 0.63
CA ARG A 93 -3.70 -1.43 0.96
C ARG A 93 -4.14 0.01 0.67
N ARG A 94 -3.28 1.01 0.91
CA ARG A 94 -3.56 2.42 0.61
C ARG A 94 -3.57 2.66 -0.90
N LEU A 95 -2.57 2.11 -1.60
CA LEU A 95 -2.49 2.16 -3.06
C LEU A 95 -3.71 1.49 -3.71
N ALA A 96 -4.09 0.30 -3.24
CA ALA A 96 -5.23 -0.44 -3.75
C ALA A 96 -6.56 0.28 -3.50
N LEU A 97 -6.73 0.89 -2.31
CA LEU A 97 -7.92 1.68 -2.00
C LEU A 97 -8.03 2.91 -2.90
N ALA A 98 -6.94 3.67 -3.08
CA ALA A 98 -6.92 4.82 -3.98
C ALA A 98 -7.23 4.43 -5.43
N ALA A 99 -6.63 3.33 -5.92
CA ALA A 99 -6.88 2.80 -7.26
C ALA A 99 -8.36 2.40 -7.45
N HIS A 100 -8.96 1.79 -6.43
CA HIS A 100 -10.38 1.42 -6.41
C HIS A 100 -11.28 2.65 -6.50
N GLU A 101 -11.03 3.70 -5.70
CA GLU A 101 -11.84 4.91 -5.68
C GLU A 101 -11.85 5.66 -7.02
N ILE A 102 -10.72 5.66 -7.73
CA ILE A 102 -10.59 6.32 -9.04
C ILE A 102 -10.81 5.36 -10.22
N LYS A 103 -11.15 4.11 -9.94
CA LYS A 103 -11.52 3.06 -10.90
C LYS A 103 -10.44 2.71 -11.92
N LEU A 104 -9.18 2.54 -11.48
CA LEU A 104 -8.14 2.00 -12.36
C LEU A 104 -8.43 0.54 -12.72
N SER A 105 -8.07 0.09 -13.91
CA SER A 105 -7.91 -1.34 -14.13
C SER A 105 -6.69 -1.86 -13.37
N GLN A 106 -6.64 -3.16 -13.09
CA GLN A 106 -5.45 -3.78 -12.51
C GLN A 106 -4.19 -3.55 -13.35
N LYS A 107 -4.32 -3.48 -14.68
CA LYS A 107 -3.19 -3.19 -15.57
C LYS A 107 -2.66 -1.78 -15.35
N GLU A 108 -3.54 -0.78 -15.30
CA GLU A 108 -3.15 0.62 -15.07
C GLU A 108 -2.60 0.80 -13.66
N PHE A 109 -3.14 0.09 -12.67
CA PHE A 109 -2.59 0.05 -11.33
C PHE A 109 -1.18 -0.55 -11.30
N ASN A 110 -0.93 -1.64 -12.03
CA ASN A 110 0.41 -2.23 -12.14
C ASN A 110 1.40 -1.25 -12.80
N GLU A 111 0.96 -0.54 -13.85
CA GLU A 111 1.77 0.47 -14.53
C GLU A 111 2.07 1.65 -13.62
N PHE A 112 1.08 2.16 -12.90
CA PHE A 112 1.24 3.21 -11.90
C PHE A 112 2.26 2.79 -10.84
N VAL A 113 2.10 1.62 -10.22
CA VAL A 113 3.02 1.14 -9.18
C VAL A 113 4.46 1.03 -9.70
N ASN A 114 4.66 0.59 -10.95
CA ASN A 114 5.99 0.51 -11.55
C ASN A 114 6.55 1.87 -12.01
N ALA A 115 5.71 2.87 -12.24
CA ALA A 115 6.13 4.24 -12.51
C ALA A 115 6.62 4.98 -11.25
N HIS A 116 6.33 4.47 -10.05
CA HIS A 116 6.65 5.11 -8.77
C HIS A 116 7.65 4.29 -7.93
N PRO A 117 8.91 4.13 -8.38
CA PRO A 117 9.95 3.45 -7.59
C PRO A 117 10.22 4.16 -6.26
N ASP A 118 9.85 5.43 -6.12
CA ASP A 118 9.98 6.19 -4.87
C ASP A 118 9.04 5.74 -3.75
N TYR A 119 8.02 4.94 -4.04
CA TYR A 119 7.13 4.37 -3.03
C TYR A 119 7.72 3.16 -2.33
N PHE A 120 8.90 2.71 -2.76
CA PHE A 120 9.54 1.51 -2.28
C PHE A 120 10.88 1.81 -1.63
N ARG A 121 11.29 0.93 -0.71
CA ARG A 121 12.59 0.96 -0.06
C ARG A 121 13.17 -0.44 0.09
N VAL A 122 14.49 -0.52 0.15
CA VAL A 122 15.19 -1.76 0.54
C VAL A 122 15.00 -1.93 2.04
N GLU A 123 14.61 -3.13 2.46
CA GLU A 123 14.38 -3.46 3.86
C GLU A 123 14.98 -4.82 4.19
N ASN A 124 15.37 -5.01 5.45
CA ASN A 124 15.69 -6.34 5.93
C ASN A 124 14.46 -7.24 5.82
N ARG A 125 14.64 -8.43 5.24
CA ARG A 125 13.57 -9.40 4.95
C ARG A 125 12.75 -9.77 6.18
N SER A 126 13.39 -9.94 7.33
CA SER A 126 12.68 -10.34 8.57
C SER A 126 11.74 -9.25 9.04
N ARG A 127 12.17 -7.98 8.97
CA ARG A 127 11.35 -6.82 9.34
C ARG A 127 10.21 -6.58 8.34
N ASN A 128 10.50 -6.60 7.04
CA ASN A 128 9.50 -6.43 5.98
C ASN A 128 8.36 -7.48 6.08
N ARG A 129 8.69 -8.74 6.38
CA ARG A 129 7.69 -9.82 6.51
C ARG A 129 6.92 -9.82 7.83
N SER A 130 7.37 -9.04 8.81
CA SER A 130 6.74 -9.03 10.14
C SER A 130 5.50 -8.12 10.23
N HIS A 131 5.22 -7.29 9.21
CA HIS A 131 4.14 -6.29 9.21
C HIS A 131 4.16 -5.33 10.43
N VAL A 132 5.27 -5.30 11.19
CA VAL A 132 5.37 -4.60 12.48
C VAL A 132 5.28 -3.08 12.35
N ASP A 133 5.60 -2.56 11.17
CA ASP A 133 5.62 -1.12 10.88
C ASP A 133 4.41 -0.67 10.04
N GLU A 134 3.40 -1.52 9.79
CA GLU A 134 2.21 -1.09 9.05
C GLU A 134 1.33 -0.18 9.95
N LYS A 135 1.24 1.10 9.59
CA LYS A 135 0.40 2.08 10.30
C LYS A 135 -1.04 1.55 10.36
N PRO A 136 -1.77 1.59 11.48
CA PRO A 136 -3.20 1.25 11.48
C PRO A 136 -4.01 2.29 10.68
N GLY A 137 -5.13 1.86 10.09
CA GLY A 137 -6.07 2.71 9.34
C GLY A 137 -5.73 2.95 7.88
N SER A 138 -6.73 3.38 7.10
CA SER A 138 -6.64 3.64 5.65
C SER A 138 -6.61 5.14 5.30
N ASP A 139 -6.46 6.00 6.31
CA ASP A 139 -6.47 7.45 6.15
C ASP A 139 -5.24 7.96 5.36
N ASP A 140 -5.29 9.20 4.89
CA ASP A 140 -4.26 9.92 4.13
C ASP A 140 -4.00 9.45 2.68
N ILE A 141 -5.00 8.89 1.98
CA ILE A 141 -4.86 8.47 0.57
C ILE A 141 -5.00 9.61 -0.45
N GLN A 142 -5.31 10.83 -0.03
CA GLN A 142 -5.62 11.94 -0.94
C GLN A 142 -4.44 12.23 -1.91
N ASN A 143 -3.21 12.27 -1.41
CA ASN A 143 -2.02 12.47 -2.24
C ASN A 143 -1.85 11.34 -3.27
N ILE A 144 -2.07 10.09 -2.87
CA ILE A 144 -2.00 8.93 -3.77
C ILE A 144 -3.04 9.06 -4.88
N ARG A 145 -4.28 9.46 -4.53
CA ARG A 145 -5.35 9.69 -5.51
C ARG A 145 -5.00 10.80 -6.48
N ASP A 146 -4.41 11.88 -6.00
CA ASP A 146 -4.02 13.02 -6.84
C ASP A 146 -2.90 12.65 -7.81
N GLU A 147 -1.87 11.93 -7.34
CA GLU A 147 -0.80 11.39 -8.18
C GLU A 147 -1.33 10.38 -9.21
N MET A 148 -2.24 9.49 -8.83
CA MET A 148 -2.86 8.56 -9.78
C MET A 148 -3.75 9.27 -10.81
N ASN A 149 -4.52 10.29 -10.40
CA ASN A 149 -5.31 11.10 -11.33
C ASN A 149 -4.42 11.87 -12.30
N GLN A 150 -3.27 12.38 -11.83
CA GLN A 150 -2.26 12.97 -12.71
C GLN A 150 -1.72 11.94 -13.69
N PHE A 151 -1.36 10.74 -13.21
CA PHE A 151 -0.90 9.64 -14.05
C PHE A 151 -1.94 9.27 -15.13
N LYS A 152 -3.23 9.22 -14.78
CA LYS A 152 -4.31 9.00 -15.76
C LYS A 152 -4.31 10.06 -16.86
N ARG A 153 -4.23 11.34 -16.49
CA ARG A 153 -4.19 12.47 -17.44
C ARG A 153 -3.00 12.37 -18.38
N GLU A 154 -1.81 12.09 -17.85
CA GLU A 154 -0.58 11.96 -18.63
C GLU A 154 -0.60 10.77 -19.61
N ARG A 155 -1.29 9.69 -19.23
CA ARG A 155 -1.43 8.47 -20.05
C ARG A 155 -2.66 8.47 -20.96
N GLY A 156 -3.51 9.49 -20.89
CA GLY A 156 -4.77 9.55 -21.63
C GLY A 156 -5.80 8.47 -21.20
N ILE A 157 -5.69 8.01 -19.95
CA ILE A 157 -6.63 7.05 -19.36
C ILE A 157 -7.89 7.81 -18.93
N LYS A 158 -9.07 7.31 -19.33
CA LYS A 158 -10.37 7.93 -19.04
C LYS A 158 -10.85 7.62 -17.63
#